data_AF-Q2CEG4-F1
#
_entry.id   AF-Q2CEG4-F1
#
_cell.length_a   1.000
_cell.length_b   1.000
_cell.length_c   1.000
_cell.angle_alpha   90.00
_cell.angle_beta   90.00
_cell.angle_gamma   90.00
#
_symmetry.space_group_name_H-M   'P 1'
#
loop_
_entity.id
_entity.type
_entity.pdbx_description
1 polymer ?
#
loop_
_entity_poly.entity_id
_entity_poly.type
_entity_poly.pdbx_seq_one_letter_code
_entity_poly.pdbx_strand_id
1 'polypeptide(L)'
;MTDEPAGRLTLADGRERPRVETRMTADNEATSRVSGDFGRIDAAAGNPDVARMLLTQLVSLGAPGELTSDEVSNFGIGFLDAMAPRDPAEALLMTQMAATHQATMWMARRLNGAKTLAQQDSAERAMNKLARTFTAQLEALKRYRSKGQQLVRVERVTVNDGGQAIVGSVEAGGRVHDKS
;
A
#
# COMPACT_ATOMS: atom_id res chain seq x y z
N MET A 1 -26.96 10.77 -26.27
CA MET A 1 -25.52 11.07 -26.12
C MET A 1 -25.41 12.07 -24.97
N THR A 2 -25.45 11.56 -23.75
CA THR A 2 -25.38 12.36 -22.53
C THR A 2 -23.91 12.44 -22.14
N ASP A 3 -23.37 13.65 -22.31
CA ASP A 3 -22.02 14.05 -21.93
C ASP A 3 -21.95 14.05 -20.39
N GLU A 4 -21.33 13.02 -19.81
CA GLU A 4 -20.98 13.01 -18.38
C GLU A 4 -19.74 13.90 -18.15
N PRO A 5 -19.63 14.58 -17.00
CA PRO A 5 -18.65 15.63 -16.81
C PRO A 5 -17.25 15.03 -16.78
N ALA A 6 -16.38 15.47 -17.68
CA ALA A 6 -14.96 15.13 -17.68
C ALA A 6 -14.33 15.44 -16.31
N GLY A 7 -14.28 14.43 -15.43
CA GLY A 7 -13.70 14.54 -14.11
C GLY A 7 -12.23 14.91 -14.24
N ARG A 8 -11.90 16.15 -13.84
CA ARG A 8 -10.59 16.83 -13.94
C ARG A 8 -9.45 15.90 -14.36
N LEU A 9 -8.97 16.10 -15.59
CA LEU A 9 -7.80 15.40 -16.13
C LEU A 9 -6.52 15.74 -15.36
N THR A 10 -6.51 16.90 -14.71
CA THR A 10 -5.39 17.44 -13.94
C THR A 10 -5.59 17.27 -12.44
N LEU A 11 -4.55 16.84 -11.75
CA LEU A 11 -4.47 16.78 -10.28
C LEU A 11 -4.37 18.18 -9.67
N ALA A 12 -4.58 18.27 -8.35
CA ALA A 12 -4.47 19.54 -7.62
C ALA A 12 -3.07 20.17 -7.70
N ASP A 13 -2.04 19.36 -7.94
CA ASP A 13 -0.64 19.79 -8.11
C ASP A 13 -0.26 20.09 -9.57
N GLY A 14 -1.23 20.11 -10.49
CA GLY A 14 -1.02 20.43 -11.91
C GLY A 14 -0.55 19.27 -12.77
N ARG A 15 -0.24 18.10 -12.19
CA ARG A 15 0.15 16.89 -12.95
C ARG A 15 -1.05 16.28 -13.67
N GLU A 16 -0.81 15.69 -14.83
CA GLU A 16 -1.83 14.90 -15.51
C GLU A 16 -2.10 13.60 -14.74
N ARG A 17 -3.36 13.26 -14.52
CA ARG A 17 -3.70 12.02 -13.80
C ARG A 17 -3.15 10.79 -14.53
N PRO A 18 -2.36 9.92 -13.86
CA PRO A 18 -1.96 8.64 -14.43
C PRO A 18 -3.18 7.75 -14.61
N ARG A 19 -3.34 7.21 -15.83
CA ARG A 19 -4.50 6.40 -16.21
C ARG A 19 -4.13 5.27 -17.16
N VAL A 20 -4.95 4.24 -17.13
CA VAL A 20 -4.97 3.15 -18.08
C VAL A 20 -6.35 3.03 -18.71
N GLU A 21 -6.34 2.76 -20.02
CA GLU A 21 -7.52 2.40 -20.81
C GLU A 21 -7.26 1.03 -21.43
N THR A 22 -8.16 0.09 -21.20
CA THR A 22 -7.99 -1.29 -21.66
C THR A 22 -8.95 -1.58 -22.80
N ARG A 23 -8.41 -2.06 -23.93
CA ARG A 23 -9.17 -2.50 -25.08
C ARG A 23 -8.95 -3.99 -25.29
N MET A 24 -10.04 -4.74 -25.32
CA MET A 24 -10.03 -6.12 -25.77
C MET A 24 -9.90 -6.16 -27.29
N THR A 25 -8.96 -6.94 -27.78
CA THR A 25 -8.80 -7.23 -29.21
C THR A 25 -9.74 -8.35 -29.63
N ALA A 26 -9.86 -8.56 -30.95
CA ALA A 26 -10.67 -9.64 -31.51
C ALA A 26 -10.18 -11.05 -31.10
N ASP A 27 -8.90 -11.16 -30.76
CA ASP A 27 -8.25 -12.41 -30.35
C ASP A 27 -8.32 -12.65 -28.83
N ASN A 28 -9.19 -11.91 -28.13
CA ASN A 28 -9.35 -11.96 -26.67
C ASN A 28 -8.07 -11.60 -25.90
N GLU A 29 -7.20 -10.79 -26.51
CA GLU A 29 -6.04 -10.20 -25.85
C GLU A 29 -6.40 -8.82 -25.29
N ALA A 30 -5.98 -8.54 -24.06
CA ALA A 30 -6.15 -7.23 -23.44
C ALA A 30 -4.95 -6.35 -23.84
N THR A 31 -5.22 -5.26 -24.55
CA THR A 31 -4.23 -4.21 -24.82
C THR A 31 -4.53 -2.99 -23.96
N SER A 32 -3.55 -2.56 -23.17
CA SER A 32 -3.72 -1.39 -22.29
C SER A 32 -2.93 -0.20 -22.82
N ARG A 33 -3.60 0.94 -22.96
CA ARG A 33 -2.98 2.23 -23.25
C ARG A 33 -2.80 2.99 -21.94
N VAL A 34 -1.59 3.48 -21.72
CA VAL A 34 -1.22 4.25 -20.52
C VAL A 34 -1.09 5.74 -20.90
N SER A 35 -1.59 6.64 -20.07
CA SER A 35 -1.52 8.10 -20.29
C SER A 35 -1.46 8.90 -18.99
N GLY A 36 -0.96 10.14 -19.05
CA GLY A 36 -0.76 11.00 -17.89
C GLY A 36 0.60 10.82 -17.21
N ASP A 37 0.75 11.36 -16.00
CA ASP A 37 2.03 11.44 -15.28
C ASP A 37 2.21 10.27 -14.30
N PHE A 38 3.11 9.34 -14.64
CA PHE A 38 3.52 8.21 -13.81
C PHE A 38 4.80 8.48 -13.00
N GLY A 39 5.34 9.69 -13.03
CA GLY A 39 6.65 10.02 -12.49
C GLY A 39 6.83 9.65 -11.02
N ARG A 40 5.79 9.74 -10.19
CA ARG A 40 5.85 9.27 -8.79
C ARG A 40 5.97 7.76 -8.67
N ILE A 41 5.23 7.02 -9.49
CA ILE A 41 5.24 5.55 -9.49
C ILE A 41 6.58 5.07 -10.05
N ASP A 42 7.05 5.65 -11.14
CA ASP A 42 8.32 5.30 -11.77
C ASP A 42 9.52 5.62 -10.85
N ALA A 43 9.53 6.81 -10.23
CA ALA A 43 10.58 7.19 -9.30
C ALA A 43 10.62 6.28 -8.07
N ALA A 44 9.45 5.93 -7.52
CA ALA A 44 9.37 5.04 -6.37
C ALA A 44 9.78 3.60 -6.72
N ALA A 45 9.37 3.10 -7.88
CA ALA A 45 9.75 1.77 -8.34
C ALA A 45 11.26 1.65 -8.57
N GLY A 46 11.94 2.75 -8.98
CA GLY A 46 13.39 2.81 -9.19
C GLY A 46 13.92 1.86 -10.27
N ASN A 47 13.03 1.10 -10.90
CA ASN A 47 13.30 0.07 -11.89
C ASN A 47 12.07 -0.08 -12.80
N PRO A 48 12.23 -0.03 -14.13
CA PRO A 48 11.12 -0.05 -15.06
C PRO A 48 10.35 -1.39 -15.09
N ASP A 49 11.01 -2.51 -14.78
CA ASP A 49 10.32 -3.81 -14.69
C ASP A 49 9.42 -3.87 -13.46
N VAL A 50 9.85 -3.27 -12.35
CA VAL A 50 9.01 -3.13 -11.15
C VAL A 50 7.82 -2.21 -11.45
N ALA A 51 8.05 -1.03 -12.03
CA ALA A 51 6.98 -0.12 -12.40
C ALA A 51 5.95 -0.79 -13.32
N ARG A 52 6.43 -1.46 -14.38
CA ARG A 52 5.57 -2.21 -15.31
C ARG A 52 4.78 -3.30 -14.60
N MET A 53 5.42 -4.09 -13.73
CA MET A 53 4.73 -5.16 -13.01
C MET A 53 3.64 -4.63 -12.08
N LEU A 54 3.89 -3.54 -11.36
CA LEU A 54 2.88 -2.89 -10.51
C LEU A 54 1.66 -2.46 -11.33
N LEU A 55 1.90 -1.82 -12.49
CA LEU A 55 0.81 -1.42 -13.40
C LEU A 55 0.05 -2.63 -13.94
N THR A 56 0.74 -3.67 -14.40
CA THR A 56 0.10 -4.91 -14.89
C THR A 56 -0.74 -5.58 -13.81
N GLN A 57 -0.27 -5.60 -12.56
CA GLN A 57 -1.02 -6.16 -11.43
C GLN A 57 -2.28 -5.35 -11.13
N LEU A 58 -2.22 -4.01 -11.21
CA LEU A 58 -3.37 -3.13 -11.02
C LEU A 58 -4.38 -3.22 -12.18
N VAL A 59 -3.90 -3.41 -13.41
CA VAL A 59 -4.76 -3.68 -14.59
C VAL A 59 -5.51 -5.01 -14.40
N SER A 60 -4.77 -6.04 -13.99
CA SER A 60 -5.28 -7.40 -13.81
C SER A 60 -6.18 -7.58 -12.58
N LEU A 61 -6.38 -6.55 -11.74
CA LEU A 61 -7.31 -6.65 -10.61
C LEU A 61 -8.75 -6.92 -11.08
N GLY A 62 -9.11 -6.39 -12.25
CA GLY A 62 -10.41 -6.63 -12.87
C GLY A 62 -11.61 -6.22 -12.01
N ALA A 63 -12.76 -6.76 -12.35
CA ALA A 63 -14.00 -6.62 -11.60
C ALA A 63 -14.75 -7.96 -11.61
N PRO A 64 -15.79 -8.16 -10.79
CA PRO A 64 -16.55 -9.41 -10.81
C PRO A 64 -17.07 -9.76 -12.22
N GLY A 65 -16.55 -10.84 -12.80
CA GLY A 65 -16.89 -11.29 -14.15
C GLY A 65 -16.03 -10.69 -15.27
N GLU A 66 -15.09 -9.81 -14.96
CA GLU A 66 -14.24 -9.09 -15.92
C GLU A 66 -12.76 -9.23 -15.55
N LEU A 67 -11.93 -9.62 -16.51
CA LEU A 67 -10.48 -9.78 -16.29
C LEU A 67 -9.75 -8.44 -16.06
N THR A 68 -10.32 -7.35 -16.57
CA THR A 68 -9.77 -5.99 -16.47
C THR A 68 -10.92 -5.01 -16.29
N SER A 69 -10.71 -3.96 -15.51
CA SER A 69 -11.70 -2.90 -15.33
C SER A 69 -10.96 -1.58 -15.17
N ASP A 70 -11.10 -0.69 -16.15
CA ASP A 70 -10.40 0.60 -16.14
C ASP A 70 -10.74 1.43 -14.91
N GLU A 71 -11.96 1.32 -14.36
CA GLU A 71 -12.33 1.98 -13.11
C GLU A 71 -11.51 1.45 -11.92
N VAL A 72 -11.45 0.13 -11.75
CA VAL A 72 -10.70 -0.53 -10.67
C VAL A 72 -9.20 -0.29 -10.81
N SER A 73 -8.69 -0.38 -12.03
CA SER A 73 -7.28 -0.15 -12.33
C SER A 73 -6.89 1.31 -12.09
N ASN A 74 -7.68 2.27 -12.56
CA ASN A 74 -7.44 3.69 -12.33
C ASN A 74 -7.61 4.09 -10.87
N PHE A 75 -8.47 3.41 -10.10
CA PHE A 75 -8.52 3.55 -8.64
C PHE A 75 -7.19 3.14 -8.01
N GLY A 76 -6.67 1.96 -8.35
CA GLY A 76 -5.41 1.48 -7.78
C GLY A 76 -4.21 2.35 -8.16
N ILE A 77 -4.12 2.76 -9.43
CA ILE A 77 -3.07 3.67 -9.92
C ILE A 77 -3.17 5.02 -9.22
N GLY A 78 -4.38 5.59 -9.13
CA GLY A 78 -4.61 6.86 -8.44
C GLY A 78 -4.30 6.78 -6.95
N PHE A 79 -4.58 5.65 -6.29
CA PHE A 79 -4.22 5.41 -4.90
C PHE A 79 -2.70 5.40 -4.71
N LEU A 80 -1.96 4.69 -5.55
CA LEU A 80 -0.48 4.70 -5.52
C LEU A 80 0.07 6.12 -5.70
N ASP A 81 -0.37 6.82 -6.75
CA ASP A 81 0.11 8.18 -7.04
C ASP A 81 -0.18 9.16 -5.90
N ALA A 82 -1.38 9.07 -5.30
CA ALA A 82 -1.79 9.90 -4.17
C ALA A 82 -1.01 9.59 -2.89
N MET A 83 -0.66 8.33 -2.65
CA MET A 83 0.10 7.91 -1.47
C MET A 83 1.59 8.28 -1.55
N ALA A 84 2.08 8.66 -2.74
CA ALA A 84 3.44 9.09 -3.03
C ALA A 84 4.48 8.13 -2.43
N PRO A 85 4.56 6.87 -2.93
CA PRO A 85 5.53 5.91 -2.45
C PRO A 85 6.95 6.47 -2.56
N ARG A 86 7.78 6.16 -1.56
CA ARG A 86 9.16 6.68 -1.46
C ARG A 86 10.20 5.74 -2.06
N ASP A 87 9.87 4.46 -2.14
CA ASP A 87 10.76 3.40 -2.58
C ASP A 87 9.95 2.18 -3.09
N PRO A 88 10.60 1.15 -3.63
CA PRO A 88 9.91 0.01 -4.23
C PRO A 88 9.11 -0.80 -3.20
N ALA A 89 9.54 -0.83 -1.94
CA ALA A 89 8.84 -1.57 -0.89
C ALA A 89 7.51 -0.89 -0.53
N GLU A 90 7.49 0.44 -0.44
CA GLU A 90 6.25 1.20 -0.29
C GLU A 90 5.31 0.96 -1.49
N ALA A 91 5.82 1.00 -2.72
CA ALA A 91 5.02 0.81 -3.93
C ALA A 91 4.35 -0.59 -3.98
N LEU A 92 5.10 -1.64 -3.62
CA LEU A 92 4.58 -3.01 -3.52
C LEU A 92 3.54 -3.16 -2.42
N LEU A 93 3.76 -2.55 -1.25
CA LEU A 93 2.81 -2.60 -0.14
C LEU A 93 1.52 -1.86 -0.48
N MET A 94 1.62 -0.66 -1.07
CA MET A 94 0.45 0.12 -1.48
C MET A 94 -0.36 -0.56 -2.58
N THR A 95 0.29 -1.27 -3.49
CA THR A 95 -0.40 -2.08 -4.52
C THR A 95 -1.22 -3.20 -3.88
N GLN A 96 -0.65 -3.90 -2.90
CA GLN A 96 -1.39 -4.90 -2.11
C GLN A 96 -2.53 -4.27 -1.30
N MET A 97 -2.36 -3.05 -0.78
CA MET A 97 -3.40 -2.33 -0.06
C MET A 97 -4.58 -1.96 -0.97
N ALA A 98 -4.32 -1.52 -2.20
CA ALA A 98 -5.37 -1.25 -3.19
C ALA A 98 -6.19 -2.52 -3.50
N ALA A 99 -5.51 -3.65 -3.74
CA ALA A 99 -6.15 -4.94 -3.96
C ALA A 99 -6.97 -5.40 -2.74
N THR A 100 -6.42 -5.25 -1.53
CA THR A 100 -7.09 -5.60 -0.27
C THR A 100 -8.34 -4.74 -0.06
N HIS A 101 -8.27 -3.44 -0.37
CA HIS A 101 -9.41 -2.54 -0.29
C HIS A 101 -10.52 -2.95 -1.27
N GLN A 102 -10.18 -3.20 -2.54
CA GLN A 102 -11.14 -3.66 -3.55
C GLN A 102 -11.84 -4.95 -3.14
N ALA A 103 -11.07 -5.95 -2.70
CA ALA A 103 -11.62 -7.21 -2.21
C ALA A 103 -12.55 -6.99 -0.99
N THR A 104 -12.20 -6.05 -0.09
CA THR A 104 -13.04 -5.69 1.06
C THR A 104 -14.37 -5.10 0.59
N MET A 105 -14.35 -4.16 -0.36
CA MET A 105 -15.57 -3.54 -0.92
C MET A 105 -16.43 -4.55 -1.66
N TRP A 106 -15.83 -5.52 -2.37
CA TRP A 106 -16.57 -6.60 -3.00
C TRP A 106 -17.24 -7.52 -1.98
N MET A 107 -16.56 -7.88 -0.88
CA MET A 107 -17.18 -8.68 0.17
C MET A 107 -18.30 -7.92 0.88
N ALA A 108 -18.15 -6.61 1.09
CA ALA A 108 -19.22 -5.76 1.60
C ALA A 108 -20.45 -5.75 0.66
N ARG A 109 -20.22 -5.63 -0.65
CA ARG A 109 -21.29 -5.72 -1.65
C ARG A 109 -21.98 -7.09 -1.62
N ARG A 110 -21.21 -8.19 -1.53
CA ARG A 110 -21.77 -9.55 -1.42
C ARG A 110 -22.57 -9.73 -0.14
N LEU A 111 -22.12 -9.15 0.97
CA LEU A 111 -22.82 -9.19 2.25
C LEU A 111 -24.18 -8.47 2.15
N ASN A 112 -24.22 -7.27 1.56
CA ASN A 112 -25.46 -6.52 1.36
C ASN A 112 -26.46 -7.24 0.43
N GLY A 113 -25.96 -8.06 -0.51
CA GLY A 113 -26.78 -8.84 -1.44
C GLY A 113 -27.08 -10.27 -0.97
N ALA A 114 -26.69 -10.66 0.24
CA ALA A 114 -26.86 -12.04 0.72
C ALA A 114 -28.34 -12.39 0.90
N LYS A 115 -28.74 -13.56 0.40
CA LYS A 115 -30.12 -14.07 0.51
C LYS A 115 -30.24 -15.25 1.48
N THR A 116 -29.11 -15.79 1.91
CA THR A 116 -29.04 -16.92 2.85
C THR A 116 -28.02 -16.63 3.94
N LEU A 117 -28.21 -17.24 5.12
CA LEU A 117 -27.28 -17.12 6.24
C LEU A 117 -25.87 -17.57 5.86
N ALA A 118 -25.74 -18.65 5.07
CA ALA A 118 -24.44 -19.13 4.61
C ALA A 118 -23.69 -18.10 3.73
N GLN A 119 -24.42 -17.37 2.86
CA GLN A 119 -23.83 -16.29 2.06
C GLN A 119 -23.41 -15.11 2.92
N GLN A 120 -24.26 -14.74 3.88
CA GLN A 120 -23.99 -13.66 4.84
C GLN A 120 -22.74 -13.96 5.66
N ASP A 121 -22.68 -15.14 6.28
CA ASP A 121 -21.54 -15.59 7.11
C ASP A 121 -20.24 -15.66 6.30
N SER A 122 -20.29 -16.17 5.07
CA SER A 122 -19.10 -16.25 4.22
C SER A 122 -18.55 -14.86 3.86
N ALA A 123 -19.44 -13.94 3.45
CA ALA A 123 -19.05 -12.59 3.04
C ALA A 123 -18.58 -11.75 4.23
N GLU A 124 -19.28 -11.81 5.37
CA GLU A 124 -18.90 -11.12 6.61
C GLU A 124 -17.51 -11.56 7.08
N ARG A 125 -17.26 -12.88 7.16
CA ARG A 125 -15.96 -13.40 7.61
C ARG A 125 -14.81 -12.98 6.71
N ALA A 126 -15.02 -13.02 5.39
CA ALA A 126 -14.01 -12.60 4.42
C ALA A 126 -13.74 -11.09 4.51
N MET A 127 -14.79 -10.27 4.55
CA MET A 127 -14.70 -8.82 4.73
C MET A 127 -13.92 -8.46 6.00
N ASN A 128 -14.26 -9.07 7.13
CA ASN A 128 -13.60 -8.79 8.41
C ASN A 128 -12.13 -9.19 8.42
N LYS A 129 -11.75 -10.27 7.73
CA LYS A 129 -10.32 -10.65 7.58
C LYS A 129 -9.57 -9.60 6.76
N LEU A 130 -10.11 -9.20 5.61
CA LEU A 130 -9.48 -8.22 4.72
C LEU A 130 -9.37 -6.84 5.37
N ALA A 131 -10.39 -6.40 6.11
CA ALA A 131 -10.35 -5.15 6.86
C ALA A 131 -9.22 -5.15 7.91
N ARG A 132 -9.04 -6.25 8.65
CA ARG A 132 -7.90 -6.39 9.59
C ARG A 132 -6.55 -6.38 8.87
N THR A 133 -6.45 -7.04 7.71
CA THR A 133 -5.24 -7.00 6.86
C THR A 133 -4.91 -5.57 6.43
N PHE A 134 -5.91 -4.80 5.98
CA PHE A 134 -5.72 -3.41 5.57
C PHE A 134 -5.19 -2.55 6.72
N THR A 135 -5.78 -2.68 7.92
CA THR A 135 -5.28 -1.99 9.12
C THR A 135 -3.83 -2.36 9.43
N ALA A 136 -3.48 -3.65 9.36
CA ALA A 136 -2.11 -4.11 9.60
C ALA A 136 -1.12 -3.56 8.55
N GLN A 137 -1.51 -3.50 7.27
CA GLN A 137 -0.71 -2.90 6.20
C GLN A 137 -0.49 -1.40 6.44
N LEU A 138 -1.53 -0.67 6.86
CA LEU A 138 -1.42 0.75 7.18
C LEU A 138 -0.46 1.00 8.35
N GLU A 139 -0.54 0.19 9.41
CA GLU A 139 0.39 0.28 10.55
C GLU A 139 1.83 -0.10 10.15
N ALA A 140 2.00 -1.11 9.29
CA ALA A 140 3.30 -1.46 8.73
C ALA A 140 3.90 -0.31 7.91
N LEU A 141 3.10 0.34 7.06
CA LEU A 141 3.52 1.49 6.28
C LEU A 141 3.91 2.67 7.18
N LYS A 142 3.08 3.01 8.18
CA LYS A 142 3.40 4.05 9.17
C LYS A 142 4.73 3.75 9.85
N ARG A 143 4.92 2.53 10.35
CA ARG A 143 6.18 2.11 11.00
C ARG A 143 7.36 2.19 10.05
N TYR A 144 7.21 1.74 8.80
CA TYR A 144 8.26 1.79 7.79
C TYR A 144 8.71 3.24 7.54
N ARG A 145 7.76 4.16 7.41
CA ARG A 145 8.02 5.60 7.27
C ARG A 145 8.64 6.24 8.51
N SER A 146 8.35 5.74 9.70
CA SER A 146 8.86 6.26 10.97
C SER A 146 10.26 5.74 11.33
N LYS A 147 10.76 4.65 10.72
CA LYS A 147 12.10 4.09 11.03
C LYS A 147 13.28 5.03 10.73
N GLY A 148 13.05 6.12 9.99
CA GLY A 148 14.04 7.20 9.80
C GLY A 148 14.16 8.20 10.97
N GLN A 149 13.30 8.12 12.00
CA GLN A 149 13.32 9.00 13.18
C GLN A 149 14.02 8.36 14.39
N GLN A 150 15.12 7.64 14.22
CA GLN A 150 16.00 7.38 15.36
C GLN A 150 16.73 8.68 15.70
N LEU A 151 16.06 9.57 16.44
CA LEU A 151 16.66 10.74 17.07
C LEU A 151 17.71 10.26 18.07
N VAL A 152 18.93 10.02 17.60
CA VAL A 152 20.10 9.91 18.49
C VAL A 152 20.34 11.30 19.05
N ARG A 153 19.75 11.60 20.22
CA ARG A 153 20.10 12.81 20.97
C ARG A 153 21.52 12.62 21.50
N VAL A 154 22.50 13.14 20.76
CA VAL A 154 23.89 13.19 21.23
C VAL A 154 23.96 14.27 22.32
N GLU A 155 23.74 13.87 23.56
CA GLU A 155 24.19 14.66 24.70
C GLU A 155 25.70 14.50 24.77
N ARG A 156 26.43 15.54 24.36
CA ARG A 156 27.89 15.60 24.57
C ARG A 156 28.13 15.63 26.08
N VAL A 157 28.44 14.49 26.66
CA VAL A 157 29.06 14.42 27.98
C VAL A 157 30.52 14.81 27.78
N THR A 158 30.89 16.02 28.18
CA THR A 158 32.30 16.42 28.26
C THR A 158 32.94 15.63 29.38
N VAL A 159 33.67 14.57 29.02
CA VAL A 159 34.57 13.89 29.94
C VAL A 159 35.81 14.77 30.07
N ASN A 160 35.93 15.48 31.19
CA ASN A 160 37.19 16.13 31.54
C ASN A 160 38.23 15.04 31.84
N ASP A 161 39.49 15.30 31.48
CA ASP A 161 40.63 14.39 31.64
C ASP A 161 40.59 13.68 33.01
N GLY A 162 40.29 12.37 32.98
CA GLY A 162 40.25 11.51 34.17
C GLY A 162 38.99 10.65 34.37
N GLY A 163 37.90 10.85 33.62
CA GLY A 163 36.67 10.05 33.76
C GLY A 163 36.56 8.87 32.79
N GLN A 164 36.84 7.63 33.21
CA GLN A 164 36.49 6.47 32.38
C GLN A 164 34.99 6.18 32.44
N ALA A 165 34.29 6.31 31.31
CA ALA A 165 32.91 5.84 31.16
C ALA A 165 32.93 4.37 30.70
N ILE A 166 32.45 3.47 31.55
CA ILE A 166 32.22 2.06 31.17
C ILE A 166 30.94 2.01 30.33
N VAL A 167 31.04 1.54 29.09
CA VAL A 167 29.88 1.22 28.26
C VAL A 167 29.79 -0.30 28.15
N GLY A 168 28.88 -0.89 28.93
CA GLY A 168 28.57 -2.32 28.89
C GLY A 168 27.14 -2.56 29.36
N SER A 169 26.44 -3.49 28.72
CA SER A 169 25.08 -3.89 29.13
C SER A 169 25.13 -4.50 30.52
N VAL A 170 24.43 -3.90 31.48
CA VAL A 170 24.38 -4.37 32.87
C VAL A 170 23.24 -5.37 33.01
N GLU A 171 23.53 -6.67 32.96
CA GLU A 171 22.62 -7.68 33.51
C GLU A 171 22.84 -7.73 35.03
N ALA A 172 21.85 -7.24 35.79
CA ALA A 172 21.85 -7.31 37.24
C ALA A 172 21.54 -8.76 37.70
N GLY A 173 22.55 -9.61 37.73
CA GLY A 173 22.50 -10.94 38.34
C GLY A 173 22.65 -10.87 39.86
N GLY A 174 21.54 -10.66 40.57
CA GLY A 174 21.50 -10.77 42.03
C GLY A 174 21.67 -12.22 42.48
N ARG A 175 22.82 -12.54 43.09
CA ARG A 175 23.01 -13.79 43.84
C ARG A 175 23.13 -13.46 45.32
N VAL A 176 22.06 -13.77 46.05
CA VAL A 176 22.03 -13.84 47.51
C VAL A 176 22.94 -14.99 47.93
N HIS A 177 23.90 -14.72 48.82
CA HIS A 177 24.68 -15.76 49.48
C HIS A 177 24.43 -15.70 50.99
N ASP A 178 23.98 -16.85 51.45
CA ASP A 178 23.74 -17.29 52.81
C ASP A 178 25.04 -17.35 53.66
N LYS A 179 24.85 -17.18 54.98
CA LYS A 179 25.65 -17.58 56.17
C LYS A 179 24.96 -16.91 57.37
N SER A 180 24.48 -17.59 58.41
CA SER A 180 24.96 -18.80 59.09
C SER A 180 23.81 -19.56 59.75
#